data_AF-A0A8T4Y536-F1
#
_entry.id   AF-A0A8T4Y536-F1
#
_cell.length_a   1.000
_cell.length_b   1.000
_cell.length_c   1.000
_cell.angle_alpha   90.00
_cell.angle_beta   90.00
_cell.angle_gamma   90.00
#
_symmetry.space_group_name_H-M   'P 1'
#
loop_
_entity.id
_entity.type
_entity.pdbx_description
1 polymer ?
#
loop_
_entity_poly.entity_id
_entity_poly.type
_entity_poly.pdbx_seq_one_letter_code
_entity_poly.pdbx_strand_id
1 'polypeptide(L)' 'MGQMMALKVDLKSIEGEGEFPCPSCGIIISPDDESEKTYKIVYVERFDDDIPKRVTIICKKCHKTIILEGFEPLKNE' A
#
# COMPACT_ATOMS: atom_id res chain seq x y z
N MET A 1 7.39 20.26 -16.18
CA MET A 1 6.43 19.14 -16.04
C MET A 1 6.92 18.25 -14.91
N GLY A 2 6.36 18.39 -13.70
CA GLY A 2 6.78 17.57 -12.55
C GLY A 2 6.06 16.24 -12.58
N GLN A 3 6.78 15.16 -12.88
CA GLN A 3 6.21 13.80 -12.79
C GLN A 3 5.78 13.57 -11.34
N MET A 4 4.48 13.35 -11.13
CA MET A 4 3.94 12.93 -9.84
C MET A 4 4.41 11.50 -9.61
N MET A 5 5.57 11.32 -8.96
CA MET A 5 6.12 10.00 -8.61
C MET A 5 5.24 9.35 -7.53
N ALA A 6 4.13 8.76 -7.95
CA ALA A 6 3.42 7.78 -7.15
C ALA A 6 4.21 6.47 -7.20
N LEU A 7 4.56 5.95 -6.03
CA LEU A 7 5.35 4.74 -5.90
C LEU A 7 4.42 3.54 -5.96
N LYS A 8 4.57 2.67 -6.94
CA LYS A 8 3.79 1.43 -7.01
C LYS A 8 4.53 0.34 -6.27
N VAL A 9 3.80 -0.40 -5.45
CA VAL A 9 4.31 -1.51 -4.65
C VAL A 9 3.40 -2.70 -4.88
N ASP A 10 3.96 -3.71 -5.52
CA ASP A 10 3.30 -5.01 -5.71
C ASP A 10 3.48 -5.86 -4.46
N LEU A 11 2.42 -6.01 -3.68
CA LEU A 11 2.40 -6.84 -2.47
C LEU A 11 2.79 -8.30 -2.77
N LYS A 12 2.47 -8.79 -3.97
CA LYS A 12 2.82 -10.13 -4.44
C LYS A 12 4.34 -10.34 -4.63
N SER A 13 5.10 -9.26 -4.81
CA SER A 13 6.57 -9.32 -4.93
C SER A 13 7.27 -9.18 -3.59
N ILE A 14 6.53 -8.90 -2.50
CA ILE A 14 7.08 -8.77 -1.16
C ILE A 14 7.00 -10.15 -0.49
N GLU A 15 8.14 -10.77 -0.25
CA GLU A 15 8.25 -11.97 0.58
C GLU A 15 8.09 -11.59 2.06
N GLY A 16 6.99 -11.99 2.70
CA GLY A 16 6.73 -11.74 4.13
C GLY A 16 5.25 -11.51 4.44
N GLU A 17 4.96 -10.91 5.60
CA GLU A 17 3.59 -10.54 6.04
C GLU A 17 3.07 -9.26 5.35
N GLY A 18 3.72 -8.85 4.26
CA GLY A 18 3.40 -7.64 3.52
C GLY A 18 4.05 -6.37 4.05
N GLU A 19 4.96 -6.46 5.02
CA GLU A 19 5.76 -5.32 5.47
C GLU A 19 6.81 -4.89 4.43
N PHE A 20 6.85 -3.59 4.12
CA PHE A 20 7.77 -3.05 3.12
C PHE A 20 8.33 -1.68 3.52
N PRO A 21 9.60 -1.40 3.22
CA PRO A 21 10.18 -0.09 3.45
C PRO A 21 9.62 0.92 2.44
N CYS A 22 9.23 2.10 2.93
CA CYS A 22 8.82 3.22 2.10
C CYS A 22 9.96 3.60 1.13
N PRO A 23 9.75 3.58 -0.20
CA PRO A 23 10.82 3.86 -1.17
C PRO A 23 11.35 5.29 -1.11
N SER A 24 10.65 6.19 -0.39
CA SER A 24 11.03 7.59 -0.28
C SER A 24 11.78 7.93 1.01
N CYS A 25 11.60 7.18 2.10
CA CYS A 25 12.24 7.51 3.38
C CYS A 25 12.73 6.30 4.19
N GLY A 26 12.44 5.07 3.75
CA GLY A 26 12.86 3.84 4.39
C GLY A 26 12.10 3.45 5.66
N ILE A 27 10.99 4.13 6.02
CA ILE A 27 10.15 3.65 7.13
C ILE A 27 9.47 2.34 6.76
N ILE A 28 9.45 1.36 7.66
CA ILE A 28 8.72 0.12 7.46
C ILE A 28 7.22 0.41 7.53
N ILE A 29 6.51 0.08 6.46
CA ILE A 29 5.06 0.15 6.34
C ILE A 29 4.56 -1.27 6.40
N SER A 30 3.80 -1.59 7.44
CA SER A 30 3.16 -2.90 7.59
C SER A 30 1.67 -2.74 7.34
N PRO A 31 1.03 -3.57 6.49
CA PRO A 31 -0.40 -3.49 6.21
C PRO A 31 -1.27 -3.75 7.45
N ASP A 32 -0.70 -4.39 8.48
CA ASP A 32 -1.30 -4.61 9.80
C ASP A 32 -1.26 -3.36 10.71
N ASP A 33 -0.50 -2.32 10.33
CA ASP A 33 -0.38 -1.08 11.12
C ASP A 33 -1.64 -0.21 10.94
N GLU A 34 -2.73 -0.62 11.59
CA GLU A 34 -4.01 0.09 11.62
C GLU A 34 -3.97 1.35 12.52
N SER A 35 -2.85 1.59 13.20
CA SER A 35 -2.68 2.72 14.12
C SER A 35 -2.68 4.10 13.42
N GLU A 36 -2.69 4.14 12.08
CA GLU A 36 -2.59 5.35 11.24
C GLU A 36 -1.37 6.25 11.56
N LYS A 37 -0.38 5.73 12.30
CA LYS A 37 0.83 6.45 12.72
C LYS A 37 1.87 6.48 11.60
N THR A 38 1.99 5.38 10.87
CA THR A 38 3.04 5.18 9.86
C THR A 38 2.59 5.64 8.47
N TYR A 39 1.35 5.32 8.10
CA TYR A 39 0.73 5.70 6.84
C TYR A 39 -0.75 5.99 7.06
N LYS A 40 -1.37 6.58 6.03
CA LYS A 40 -2.81 6.79 5.98
C LYS A 40 -3.35 6.31 4.65
N ILE A 41 -4.44 5.55 4.68
CA ILE A 41 -5.15 5.12 3.49
C ILE A 41 -5.93 6.32 2.93
N VAL A 42 -5.75 6.62 1.65
CA VAL A 42 -6.39 7.76 0.98
C VAL A 42 -7.44 7.30 0.01
N TYR A 43 -7.20 6.19 -0.68
CA TYR A 43 -8.14 5.63 -1.64
C TYR A 43 -8.01 4.12 -1.71
N VAL A 44 -9.15 3.44 -1.88
CA VAL A 44 -9.21 2.00 -2.06
C VAL A 44 -10.08 1.74 -3.29
N GLU A 45 -9.47 1.23 -4.35
CA GLU A 45 -10.14 0.76 -5.55
C GLU A 45 -10.57 -0.69 -5.36
N ARG A 46 -11.87 -0.99 -5.47
CA ARG A 46 -12.44 -2.34 -5.44
C ARG A 46 -13.04 -2.66 -6.80
N PHE A 47 -12.85 -3.87 -7.32
CA PHE A 47 -13.31 -4.24 -8.67
C PHE A 47 -14.70 -4.88 -8.65
N ASP A 48 -14.95 -5.74 -7.67
CA ASP A 48 -16.23 -6.34 -7.29
C ASP A 48 -16.24 -6.38 -5.75
N ASP A 49 -17.41 -6.27 -5.13
CA ASP A 49 -17.69 -5.83 -3.74
C ASP A 49 -16.83 -6.43 -2.60
N ASP A 50 -16.02 -7.45 -2.87
CA ASP A 50 -15.31 -8.26 -1.88
C ASP A 50 -13.79 -8.02 -1.82
N ILE A 51 -13.12 -7.57 -2.91
CA ILE A 51 -11.63 -7.53 -2.95
C ILE A 51 -11.10 -6.15 -3.37
N PRO A 52 -10.23 -5.52 -2.56
CA PRO A 52 -9.53 -4.30 -2.97
C PRO A 52 -8.53 -4.65 -4.08
N LYS A 53 -8.65 -4.03 -5.25
CA LYS A 53 -7.70 -4.21 -6.37
C LYS A 53 -6.46 -3.34 -6.19
N ARG A 54 -6.65 -2.10 -5.72
CA ARG A 54 -5.56 -1.15 -5.50
C ARG A 54 -5.84 -0.33 -4.25
N VAL A 55 -4.81 -0.09 -3.46
CA VAL A 55 -4.93 0.75 -2.27
C VAL A 55 -3.89 1.85 -2.34
N THR A 56 -4.36 3.09 -2.45
CA THR A 56 -3.51 4.27 -2.38
C THR A 56 -3.36 4.70 -0.94
N ILE A 57 -2.14 4.67 -0.45
CA ILE A 57 -1.77 5.17 0.88
C ILE A 57 -0.82 6.36 0.76
N ILE A 58 -0.77 7.19 1.79
CA ILE A 58 0.22 8.25 1.94
C ILE A 58 1.03 7.97 3.20
N CYS A 59 2.35 7.93 3.06
CA CYS A 59 3.24 7.81 4.21
C CYS A 59 3.14 9.05 5.10
N LYS A 60 2.89 8.90 6.40
CA LYS A 60 2.81 10.04 7.35
C LYS A 60 4.17 10.67 7.64
N LYS A 61 5.26 9.94 7.38
CA LYS A 61 6.62 10.42 7.64
C LYS A 61 7.14 11.36 6.54
N CYS A 62 6.97 10.96 5.28
CA CYS A 62 7.48 11.72 4.12
C CYS A 62 6.37 12.29 3.22
N HIS A 63 5.11 12.04 3.56
CA HIS A 63 3.92 12.50 2.82
C HIS A 63 3.89 12.03 1.36
N LYS A 64 4.56 10.91 1.07
CA LYS A 64 4.64 10.35 -0.27
C LYS A 64 3.46 9.42 -0.55
N THR A 65 2.89 9.54 -1.74
CA THR A 65 1.82 8.66 -2.24
C THR A 65 2.39 7.33 -2.72
N ILE A 66 1.82 6.25 -2.23
CA ILE A 66 2.19 4.87 -2.52
C ILE A 66 0.92 4.14 -2.96
N ILE A 67 0.99 3.42 -4.06
CA ILE A 67 -0.10 2.62 -4.62
C ILE A 67 0.27 1.17 -4.39
N LEU A 68 -0.49 0.51 -3.52
CA LEU A 68 -0.42 -0.92 -3.29
C LEU A 68 -1.28 -1.63 -4.34
N GLU A 69 -0.72 -2.64 -4.96
CA GLU A 69 -1.38 -3.54 -5.90
C GLU A 69 -0.96 -4.99 -5.62
N GLY A 70 -1.66 -5.96 -6.24
CA GLY A 70 -1.38 -7.38 -6.00
C GLY A 70 -2.14 -7.98 -4.80
N PHE A 71 -3.24 -7.36 -4.38
CA PHE A 71 -4.21 -8.00 -3.48
C PHE A 71 -4.85 -9.19 -4.21
N GLU A 72 -4.65 -10.40 -3.68
CA GLU A 72 -5.32 -11.59 -4.16
C GLU A 72 -6.54 -11.88 -3.27
N PRO A 73 -7.66 -12.37 -3.84
CA PRO A 73 -8.71 -12.93 -3.01
C PRO A 73 -8.11 -13.96 -2.08
N LEU A 74 -8.34 -13.81 -0.77
CA LEU A 74 -8.24 -14.91 0.16
C LEU A 74 -9.32 -15.92 -0.26
N LYS A 75 -8.98 -16.83 -1.18
CA LYS A 75 -9.81 -18.00 -1.44
C LYS A 75 -9.72 -18.88 -0.19
N ASN A 76 -10.64 -18.66 0.73
CA ASN A 76 -10.87 -19.60 1.80
C ASN A 76 -11.53 -20.83 1.15
N GLU A 77 -10.79 -21.93 1.08
CA GLU A 77 -11.32 -23.25 0.74
C GLU A 77 -12.25 -23.77 1.85
#